data_AF-A0ABD3MHK8-F1
#
_entry.id   AF-A0ABD3MHK8-F1
#
_cell.length_a   1.000
_cell.length_b   1.000
_cell.length_c   1.000
_cell.angle_alpha   90.00
_cell.angle_beta   90.00
_cell.angle_gamma   90.00
#
_symmetry.space_group_name_H-M   'P 1'
#
loop_
_entity.id
_entity.type
_entity.pdbx_description
1 polymer ?
#
loop_
_entity_poly.entity_id
_entity_poly.type
_entity_poly.pdbx_seq_one_letter_code
_entity_poly.pdbx_strand_id
1 'polypeptide(L)'
;MRDSNQNKVTPKGCMADIATTTLTWTYVGGVWGAFNPYPIEATKAGGKFIPLRPFSSLPSIGYYAGLFGSIALVKCTTSGTFALARNKLDVWNDLVGVAAVYSYASYLFRGSEKRIMWNNRCLAGIAIGSFVYANTST
;
A
#
# COMPACT_ATOMS: atom_id res chain seq x y z
N MET A 1 -27.46 20.87 18.65
CA MET A 1 -26.14 20.63 19.26
C MET A 1 -25.69 19.26 18.79
N ARG A 2 -24.83 19.20 17.75
CA ARG A 2 -24.19 17.95 17.31
C ARG A 2 -22.94 17.75 18.16
N ASP A 3 -22.79 16.57 18.72
CA ASP A 3 -21.72 16.21 19.65
C ASP A 3 -20.34 16.67 19.17
N SER A 4 -19.69 17.51 19.99
CA SER A 4 -18.31 17.98 19.79
C SER A 4 -17.25 16.88 19.92
N ASN A 5 -17.67 15.61 20.02
CA ASN A 5 -16.81 14.44 20.18
C ASN A 5 -16.46 13.74 18.85
N GLN A 6 -17.11 14.07 17.73
CA GLN A 6 -16.81 13.42 16.43
C GLN A 6 -15.52 13.93 15.74
N ASN A 7 -14.91 15.01 16.25
CA ASN A 7 -13.69 15.60 15.69
C ASN A 7 -12.41 15.32 16.49
N LYS A 8 -12.45 14.48 17.53
CA LYS A 8 -11.24 14.14 18.30
C LYS A 8 -10.45 13.06 17.57
N VAL A 9 -9.22 13.41 17.17
CA VAL A 9 -8.27 12.46 16.57
C VAL A 9 -7.76 11.55 17.68
N THR A 10 -8.20 10.29 17.68
CA THR A 10 -7.71 9.30 18.64
C THR A 10 -6.65 8.41 17.99
N PRO A 11 -5.60 8.01 18.72
CA PRO A 11 -4.61 7.06 18.19
C PRO A 11 -5.25 5.75 17.73
N LYS A 12 -6.25 5.26 18.47
CA LYS A 12 -6.99 4.03 18.12
C LYS A 12 -7.80 4.18 16.83
N GLY A 13 -8.51 5.29 16.66
CA GLY A 13 -9.27 5.57 15.43
C GLY A 13 -8.36 5.74 14.21
N CYS A 14 -7.22 6.42 14.38
CA CYS A 14 -6.21 6.57 13.35
C CYS A 14 -5.62 5.23 12.91
N MET A 15 -5.23 4.37 13.86
CA MET A 15 -4.72 3.03 13.56
C MET A 15 -5.76 2.13 12.87
N ALA A 16 -7.02 2.21 13.28
CA ALA A 16 -8.11 1.48 12.63
C ALA A 16 -8.29 1.94 11.17
N ASP A 17 -8.27 3.25 10.90
CA ASP A 17 -8.42 3.82 9.57
C ASP A 17 -7.22 3.51 8.64
N ILE A 18 -6.01 3.52 9.19
CA ILE A 18 -4.80 3.06 8.50
C ILE A 18 -4.95 1.58 8.10
N ALA A 19 -5.39 0.72 9.02
CA ALA A 19 -5.52 -0.70 8.77
C ALA A 19 -6.59 -1.02 7.72
N THR A 20 -7.79 -0.44 7.84
CA THR A 20 -8.91 -0.67 6.91
C THR A 20 -8.58 -0.16 5.52
N THR A 21 -8.01 1.04 5.40
CA THR A 21 -7.64 1.63 4.11
C THR A 21 -6.51 0.84 3.45
N THR A 22 -5.49 0.44 4.21
CA THR A 22 -4.38 -0.37 3.70
C THR A 22 -4.86 -1.73 3.20
N LEU A 23 -5.73 -2.43 3.95
CA LEU A 23 -6.31 -3.71 3.53
C LEU A 23 -7.13 -3.56 2.25
N THR A 24 -7.96 -2.52 2.17
CA THR A 24 -8.81 -2.25 1.00
C THR A 24 -7.96 -2.06 -0.25
N TRP A 25 -6.91 -1.23 -0.17
CA TRP A 25 -6.03 -1.00 -1.32
C TRP A 25 -5.11 -2.18 -1.64
N THR A 26 -4.72 -2.98 -0.65
CA THR A 26 -4.00 -4.24 -0.87
C THR A 26 -4.87 -5.22 -1.67
N TYR A 27 -6.15 -5.34 -1.31
CA TYR A 27 -7.11 -6.16 -2.05
C TYR A 27 -7.30 -5.65 -3.49
N VAL A 28 -7.51 -4.35 -3.67
CA VAL A 28 -7.62 -3.72 -5.00
C VAL A 28 -6.36 -3.99 -5.83
N GLY A 29 -5.17 -3.88 -5.24
CA GLY A 29 -3.91 -4.23 -5.89
C GLY A 29 -3.82 -5.70 -6.28
N GLY A 30 -4.28 -6.61 -5.42
CA GLY A 30 -4.33 -8.04 -5.73
C GLY A 30 -5.28 -8.36 -6.88
N VAL A 31 -6.48 -7.77 -6.89
CA VAL A 31 -7.45 -7.89 -7.99
C VAL A 31 -6.85 -7.31 -9.27
N TRP A 32 -6.22 -6.14 -9.20
CA TRP A 32 -5.54 -5.52 -10.33
C TRP A 32 -4.45 -6.43 -10.91
N GLY A 33 -3.65 -7.07 -10.05
CA GLY A 33 -2.61 -8.01 -10.47
C GLY A 33 -3.13 -9.34 -11.01
N ALA A 34 -4.36 -9.72 -10.69
CA ALA A 34 -5.02 -10.88 -11.29
C ALA A 34 -5.40 -10.62 -12.75
N PHE A 35 -5.85 -9.39 -13.05
CA PHE A 35 -6.20 -8.95 -14.41
C PHE A 35 -5.01 -8.44 -15.22
N ASN A 36 -3.95 -7.96 -14.56
CA ASN A 36 -2.75 -7.42 -15.21
C ASN A 36 -1.53 -8.27 -14.84
N PRO A 37 -1.06 -9.16 -15.74
CA PRO A 37 0.18 -9.89 -15.54
C PRO A 37 1.36 -8.92 -15.42
N TYR A 38 2.44 -9.38 -14.78
CA TYR A 38 3.69 -8.61 -14.64
C TYR A 38 4.09 -8.01 -16.00
N PRO A 39 4.70 -6.81 -16.05
CA PRO A 39 5.39 -6.36 -17.25
C PRO A 39 6.60 -7.27 -17.49
N ILE A 40 6.38 -8.45 -18.08
CA ILE A 40 7.46 -9.35 -18.49
C ILE A 40 8.14 -8.68 -19.68
N GLU A 41 9.47 -8.56 -19.66
CA GLU A 41 10.25 -8.07 -20.81
C GLU A 41 9.97 -8.84 -22.11
N ALA A 42 9.39 -10.04 -22.02
CA ALA A 42 8.96 -10.88 -23.13
C ALA A 42 7.90 -10.24 -24.03
N THR A 43 7.11 -9.27 -23.56
CA THR A 43 6.14 -8.56 -24.41
C THR A 43 6.81 -7.55 -25.36
N LYS A 44 8.12 -7.27 -25.17
CA LYS A 44 8.94 -6.47 -26.10
C LYS A 44 9.59 -7.32 -27.20
N ALA A 45 9.45 -8.66 -27.15
CA ALA A 45 9.95 -9.55 -28.20
C ALA A 45 8.98 -9.61 -29.40
N GLY A 46 8.97 -8.54 -30.21
CA GLY A 46 8.69 -8.66 -31.65
C GLY A 46 7.27 -9.00 -32.11
N GLY A 47 6.22 -8.51 -31.44
CA GLY A 47 4.87 -8.46 -32.02
C GLY A 47 4.17 -9.81 -32.25
N LYS A 48 4.73 -10.93 -31.79
CA LYS A 48 4.03 -12.22 -31.74
C LYS A 48 3.29 -12.34 -30.40
N PHE A 49 2.00 -12.66 -30.47
CA PHE A 49 1.21 -13.03 -29.29
C PHE A 49 1.75 -14.35 -28.73
N ILE A 50 2.56 -14.26 -27.68
CA ILE A 50 3.02 -15.44 -26.94
C ILE A 50 1.96 -15.70 -25.87
N PRO A 51 1.21 -16.82 -25.91
CA PRO A 51 0.29 -17.15 -24.85
C PRO A 51 1.07 -17.25 -23.55
N LEU A 52 0.72 -16.40 -22.60
CA LEU A 52 1.27 -16.41 -21.26
C LEU A 52 1.05 -17.80 -20.64
N ARG A 53 2.06 -18.33 -19.95
CA ARG A 53 1.91 -19.61 -19.24
C ARG A 53 0.71 -19.54 -18.30
N PRO A 54 -0.13 -20.59 -18.20
CA PRO A 54 -1.21 -20.61 -17.23
C PRO A 54 -0.64 -20.29 -15.84
N PHE A 55 -1.31 -19.39 -15.12
CA PHE A 55 -0.90 -18.85 -13.82
C PHE A 55 0.33 -17.92 -13.80
N SER A 56 0.83 -17.42 -14.93
CA SER A 56 1.90 -16.41 -14.93
C SER A 56 1.50 -15.07 -14.28
N SER A 57 0.22 -14.87 -13.97
CA SER A 57 -0.31 -13.73 -13.20
C SER A 57 -0.35 -13.96 -11.69
N LEU A 58 -0.10 -15.18 -11.18
CA LEU A 58 -0.01 -15.41 -9.73
C LEU A 58 1.07 -14.52 -9.07
N PRO A 59 2.27 -14.36 -9.65
CA PRO A 59 3.27 -13.46 -9.09
C PRO A 59 2.90 -11.98 -9.17
N SER A 60 2.06 -11.57 -10.15
CA SER A 60 1.63 -10.18 -10.27
C SER A 60 0.62 -9.80 -9.19
N ILE A 61 -0.22 -10.73 -8.74
CA ILE A 61 -1.15 -10.49 -7.61
C ILE A 61 -0.38 -10.00 -6.38
N GLY A 62 0.64 -10.73 -5.94
CA GLY A 62 1.44 -10.35 -4.77
C GLY A 62 2.23 -9.05 -4.99
N TYR A 63 2.71 -8.83 -6.21
CA TYR A 63 3.44 -7.60 -6.55
C TYR A 63 2.57 -6.35 -6.48
N TYR A 64 1.40 -6.37 -7.12
CA TYR A 64 0.49 -5.24 -7.13
C TYR A 64 -0.24 -5.06 -5.79
N ALA A 65 -0.55 -6.15 -5.07
CA ALA A 65 -1.05 -6.08 -3.71
C ALA A 65 -0.07 -5.36 -2.78
N GLY A 66 1.22 -5.72 -2.81
CA GLY A 66 2.26 -5.06 -2.02
C GLY A 66 2.48 -3.59 -2.44
N LEU A 67 2.47 -3.31 -3.74
CA LEU A 67 2.65 -1.95 -4.26
C LEU A 67 1.50 -1.01 -3.85
N PHE A 68 0.25 -1.41 -4.07
CA PHE A 68 -0.90 -0.57 -3.74
C PHE A 68 -1.10 -0.47 -2.22
N GLY A 69 -0.92 -1.58 -1.51
CA GLY A 69 -0.98 -1.60 -0.05
C GLY A 69 0.05 -0.65 0.59
N SER A 70 1.29 -0.66 0.11
CA SER A 70 2.33 0.25 0.65
C SER A 70 2.10 1.72 0.32
N ILE A 71 1.61 2.04 -0.86
CA ILE A 71 1.23 3.42 -1.21
C ILE A 71 0.13 3.92 -0.27
N ALA A 72 -0.91 3.11 -0.05
CA ALA A 72 -1.99 3.45 0.87
C ALA A 72 -1.51 3.57 2.31
N LEU A 73 -0.66 2.65 2.76
CA LEU A 73 -0.07 2.68 4.10
C LEU A 73 0.73 3.97 4.32
N VAL A 74 1.57 4.37 3.37
CA VAL A 74 2.35 5.61 3.46
C VAL A 74 1.43 6.83 3.53
N LYS A 75 0.40 6.90 2.67
CA LYS A 75 -0.59 7.99 2.68
C LYS A 75 -1.26 8.12 4.05
N CYS A 76 -1.88 7.03 4.52
CA CYS A 76 -2.70 7.04 5.73
C CYS A 76 -1.86 7.21 6.99
N THR A 77 -0.66 6.65 7.03
CA THR A 77 0.25 6.83 8.17
C THR A 77 0.72 8.28 8.24
N THR A 78 1.08 8.91 7.12
CA THR A 78 1.54 10.30 7.12
C THR A 78 0.42 11.30 7.35
N SER A 79 -0.76 11.11 6.74
CA SER A 79 -1.93 11.96 7.03
C SER A 79 -2.43 11.78 8.46
N GLY A 80 -2.48 10.53 8.96
CA GLY A 80 -2.93 10.19 10.30
C GLY A 80 -1.97 10.66 11.40
N THR A 81 -0.66 10.52 11.22
CA THR A 81 0.34 11.06 12.18
C THR A 81 0.33 12.58 12.21
N PHE A 82 0.17 13.24 11.07
CA PHE A 82 0.05 14.69 11.01
C PHE A 82 -1.26 15.19 11.64
N ALA A 83 -2.37 14.47 11.44
CA ALA A 83 -3.64 14.73 12.12
C ALA A 83 -3.53 14.57 13.64
N LEU A 84 -2.81 13.54 14.12
CA LEU A 84 -2.56 13.32 15.55
C LEU A 84 -1.67 14.42 16.15
N ALA A 85 -0.60 14.79 15.46
CA ALA A 85 0.33 15.83 15.92
C ALA A 85 -0.35 17.20 16.04
N ARG A 86 -1.30 17.50 15.14
CA ARG A 86 -2.09 18.75 15.16
C ARG A 86 -3.41 18.64 15.92
N ASN A 87 -3.75 17.43 16.37
CA ASN A 87 -5.04 17.07 16.99
C ASN A 87 -6.25 17.65 16.22
N LYS A 88 -6.19 17.62 14.89
CA LYS A 88 -7.18 18.25 14.01
C LYS A 88 -7.30 17.46 12.71
N LEU A 89 -8.54 17.23 12.25
CA LEU A 89 -8.84 16.63 10.95
C LEU A 89 -9.14 17.75 9.95
N ASP A 90 -8.21 18.01 9.03
CA ASP A 90 -8.35 18.99 7.96
C ASP A 90 -7.84 18.39 6.64
N VAL A 91 -8.27 18.98 5.51
CA VAL A 91 -7.78 18.65 4.15
C VAL A 91 -6.26 18.78 4.02
N TRP A 92 -5.62 19.63 4.84
CA TRP A 92 -4.17 19.76 4.90
C TRP A 92 -3.45 18.46 5.26
N ASN A 93 -4.09 17.59 6.05
CA ASN A 93 -3.52 16.30 6.43
C ASN A 93 -3.47 15.36 5.22
N ASP A 94 -4.50 15.39 4.38
CA ASP A 94 -4.53 14.63 3.12
C ASP A 94 -3.50 15.17 2.12
N LEU A 95 -3.32 16.49 2.03
CA LEU A 95 -2.30 17.09 1.16
C LEU A 95 -0.88 16.66 1.55
N VAL A 96 -0.58 16.62 2.85
CA VAL A 96 0.70 16.10 3.37
C VAL A 96 0.84 14.60 3.03
N GLY A 97 -0.24 13.83 3.19
CA GLY A 97 -0.25 12.41 2.81
C GLY A 97 0.04 12.19 1.33
N VAL A 98 -0.55 13.00 0.44
CA VAL A 98 -0.32 12.93 -1.01
C VAL A 98 1.12 13.34 -1.36
N ALA A 99 1.67 14.38 -0.73
CA ALA A 99 3.06 14.79 -0.93
C ALA A 99 4.06 13.70 -0.50
N ALA A 100 3.78 13.01 0.61
CA ALA A 100 4.58 11.88 1.07
C ALA A 100 4.50 10.70 0.10
N VAL A 101 3.30 10.37 -0.40
CA VAL A 101 3.11 9.36 -1.45
C VAL A 101 3.90 9.73 -2.70
N TYR A 102 3.85 10.98 -3.15
CA TYR A 102 4.60 11.40 -4.34
C TYR A 102 6.11 11.18 -4.17
N SER A 103 6.65 11.48 -3.00
CA SER A 103 8.07 11.28 -2.69
C SER A 103 8.43 9.79 -2.66
N TYR A 104 7.59 8.97 -2.02
CA TYR A 104 7.74 7.52 -1.94
C TYR A 104 7.62 6.83 -3.31
N ALA A 105 6.58 7.18 -4.06
CA ALA A 105 6.33 6.71 -5.42
C ALA A 105 7.46 7.14 -6.37
N SER A 106 7.91 8.39 -6.29
CA SER A 106 9.05 8.86 -7.08
C SER A 106 10.31 8.07 -6.77
N TYR A 107 10.57 7.71 -5.52
CA TYR A 107 11.71 6.87 -5.14
C TYR A 107 11.61 5.42 -5.64
N LEU A 108 10.41 4.83 -5.54
CA LEU A 108 10.09 3.48 -6.01
C LEU A 108 10.17 3.36 -7.54
N PHE A 109 9.52 4.28 -8.26
CA PHE A 109 9.35 4.22 -9.70
C PHE A 109 10.52 4.83 -10.49
N ARG A 110 11.35 5.69 -9.90
CA ARG A 110 12.61 6.16 -10.54
C ARG A 110 13.74 5.13 -10.47
N GLY A 111 13.56 4.02 -9.75
CA GLY A 111 14.54 2.94 -9.67
C GLY A 111 14.21 1.76 -10.58
N SER A 112 15.17 0.83 -10.69
CA SER A 112 14.96 -0.51 -11.27
C SER A 112 13.86 -1.27 -10.51
N GLU A 113 13.13 -2.17 -11.19
CA GLU A 113 12.16 -3.12 -10.61
C GLU A 113 12.65 -3.83 -9.33
N LYS A 114 13.97 -3.99 -9.20
CA LYS A 114 14.65 -4.48 -7.99
C LYS A 114 14.22 -3.74 -6.71
N ARG A 115 13.96 -2.42 -6.77
CA ARG A 115 13.50 -1.63 -5.60
C ARG A 115 12.09 -1.99 -5.18
N ILE A 116 11.20 -2.21 -6.15
CA ILE A 116 9.81 -2.60 -5.87
C ILE A 116 9.76 -4.03 -5.32
N MET A 117 10.60 -4.93 -5.85
CA MET A 117 10.77 -6.27 -5.29
C MET A 117 11.29 -6.24 -3.84
N TRP A 118 12.31 -5.43 -3.55
CA TRP A 118 12.82 -5.27 -2.19
C TRP A 118 11.79 -4.68 -1.24
N ASN A 119 11.03 -3.67 -1.68
CA ASN A 119 9.93 -3.11 -0.91
C ASN A 119 8.89 -4.18 -0.55
N ASN A 120 8.46 -4.99 -1.52
CA ASN A 120 7.50 -6.07 -1.29
C ASN A 120 8.05 -7.16 -0.36
N ARG A 121 9.35 -7.46 -0.39
CA ARG A 121 10.00 -8.36 0.58
C ARG A 121 9.99 -7.78 1.99
N CYS A 122 10.29 -6.48 2.14
CA CYS A 122 10.22 -5.80 3.43
C CYS A 122 8.79 -5.80 3.99
N LEU A 123 7.79 -5.51 3.15
CA LEU A 123 6.37 -5.56 3.54
C LEU A 123 5.93 -6.95 3.96
N ALA A 124 6.33 -7.99 3.21
CA ALA A 124 6.04 -9.37 3.57
C ALA A 124 6.66 -9.74 4.93
N GLY A 125 7.91 -9.31 5.18
CA GLY A 125 8.57 -9.50 6.47
C GLY A 125 7.85 -8.80 7.62
N ILE A 126 7.38 -7.56 7.41
CA ILE A 126 6.59 -6.82 8.40
C ILE A 126 5.26 -7.55 8.65
N ALA A 127 4.53 -7.96 7.61
CA ALA A 127 3.25 -8.64 7.75
C ALA A 127 3.37 -9.97 8.52
N ILE A 128 4.38 -10.79 8.19
CA ILE A 128 4.66 -12.04 8.90
C ILE A 128 5.06 -11.74 10.35
N GLY A 129 5.94 -10.75 10.58
CA GLY A 129 6.35 -10.34 11.91
C GLY A 129 5.18 -9.86 12.77
N SER A 130 4.26 -9.07 12.19
CA SER A 130 3.03 -8.64 12.86
C SER A 130 2.10 -9.81 13.17
N PHE A 131 1.97 -10.78 12.26
CA PHE A 131 1.19 -11.99 12.50
C PHE A 131 1.77 -12.84 13.63
N VAL A 132 3.09 -13.08 13.62
CA VAL A 132 3.78 -13.83 14.68
C VAL A 132 3.60 -13.11 16.01
N TYR A 133 3.87 -11.80 16.06
CA TYR A 133 3.69 -10.99 17.26
C TYR A 133 2.26 -11.05 17.80
N ALA A 134 1.24 -10.94 16.94
CA ALA A 134 -0.16 -11.01 17.33
C ALA A 134 -0.54 -12.38 17.93
N ASN A 135 0.10 -13.47 17.49
CA ASN A 135 -0.15 -14.81 18.02
C ASN A 135 0.71 -15.17 19.25
N THR A 136 1.83 -14.47 19.48
CA THR A 136 2.72 -14.71 20.64
C THR A 136 2.52 -13.72 21.79
N SER A 137 1.79 -12.63 21.58
CA SER A 137 1.48 -11.61 22.60
C SER A 137 0.16 -11.85 23.35
N THR A 138 -0.54 -12.94 23.01
CA THR A 138 -1.60 -13.60 23.80
C THR A 138 -1.02 -14.69 24.67
#